data_AF-A0A956MTK5-F1
#
_entry.id   AF-A0A956MTK5-F1
#
_cell.length_a   1.000
_cell.length_b   1.000
_cell.length_c   1.000
_cell.angle_alpha   90.00
_cell.angle_beta   90.00
_cell.angle_gamma   90.00
#
_symmetry.space_group_name_H-M   'P 1'
#
loop_
_entity.id
_entity.type
_entity.pdbx_description
1 polymer ?
#
loop_
_entity_poly.entity_id
_entity_poly.type
_entity_poly.pdbx_seq_one_letter_code
_entity_poly.pdbx_strand_id
1 'polypeptide(L)'
;MLQKLLLGASLVLLANWGCQTAEQKQRPNVLFIAVDDLRPELGAYGNPYIKTPHIDRLAESGTVFMRAYVQQAVCNPSRASLLTGLRPDSIRVWDLQTHFRTTVPDVVTLPQYFKQNGYHTAAIGKIYHNILPDSLSWSEPKLHIDGYPFDPDAVYRHPDNIAIQEARKAEIIRAGRQARNIDRFGQWYLKAGATESVDMPDSVYFDGA
;
A
#
# COMPACT_ATOMS: atom_id res chain seq x y z
N MET A 1 11.93 -90.39 -18.32
CA MET A 1 11.87 -89.39 -19.39
C MET A 1 11.59 -88.04 -18.75
N LEU A 2 12.62 -87.19 -18.69
CA LEU A 2 12.68 -85.93 -17.97
C LEU A 2 12.19 -84.77 -18.86
N GLN A 3 11.45 -83.82 -18.25
CA GLN A 3 11.60 -82.34 -18.37
C GLN A 3 11.43 -81.68 -19.77
N LYS A 4 10.88 -80.47 -19.96
CA LYS A 4 10.42 -79.36 -19.10
C LYS A 4 9.63 -78.41 -20.01
N LEU A 5 8.54 -77.83 -19.49
CA LEU A 5 7.88 -76.65 -20.07
C LEU A 5 8.84 -75.46 -20.04
N LEU A 6 8.95 -74.73 -21.15
CA LEU A 6 9.58 -73.41 -21.23
C LEU A 6 8.49 -72.34 -21.01
N LEU A 7 8.43 -71.79 -19.80
CA LEU A 7 7.76 -70.50 -19.56
C LEU A 7 8.74 -69.38 -19.93
N GLY A 8 8.39 -68.59 -20.94
CA GLY A 8 9.07 -67.33 -21.26
C GLY A 8 8.72 -66.28 -20.21
N ALA A 9 9.74 -65.81 -19.48
CA ALA A 9 9.62 -64.67 -18.58
C ALA A 9 9.71 -63.37 -19.42
N SER A 10 8.58 -62.70 -19.62
CA SER A 10 8.55 -61.34 -20.16
C SER A 10 9.06 -60.37 -19.10
N LEU A 11 10.28 -59.88 -19.27
CA LEU A 11 10.90 -58.84 -18.46
C LEU A 11 10.18 -57.50 -18.75
N VAL A 12 9.23 -57.11 -17.91
CA VAL A 12 8.63 -55.77 -17.96
C VAL A 12 9.65 -54.80 -17.38
N LEU A 13 10.40 -54.13 -18.26
CA LEU A 13 11.20 -52.96 -17.93
C LEU A 13 10.22 -51.82 -17.57
N LEU A 14 9.92 -51.68 -16.29
CA LEU A 14 9.29 -50.47 -15.74
C LEU A 14 10.30 -49.33 -15.90
N ALA A 15 10.19 -48.61 -17.01
CA ALA A 15 10.83 -47.31 -17.16
C ALA A 15 10.29 -46.42 -16.03
N ASN A 16 11.12 -46.20 -15.00
CA ASN A 16 10.94 -45.11 -14.06
C ASN A 16 11.03 -43.81 -14.87
N TRP A 17 9.90 -43.37 -15.42
CA TRP A 17 9.69 -41.98 -15.73
C TRP A 17 9.83 -41.26 -14.40
N GLY A 18 11.03 -40.73 -14.16
CA GLY A 18 11.27 -39.80 -13.08
C GLY A 18 10.22 -38.72 -13.17
N CYS A 19 9.29 -38.73 -12.22
CA CYS A 19 8.40 -37.63 -11.97
C CYS A 19 9.33 -36.46 -11.64
N GLN A 20 9.61 -35.61 -12.64
CA GLN A 20 10.24 -34.33 -12.39
C GLN A 20 9.27 -33.58 -11.50
N THR A 21 9.56 -33.56 -10.20
CA THR A 21 8.96 -32.59 -9.29
C THR A 21 9.28 -31.22 -9.85
N ALA A 22 8.29 -30.63 -10.53
CA ALA A 22 8.37 -29.24 -10.95
C ALA A 22 8.76 -28.44 -9.70
N GLU A 23 9.94 -27.85 -9.73
CA GLU A 23 10.40 -26.96 -8.66
C GLU A 23 9.29 -25.93 -8.46
N GLN A 24 8.67 -25.97 -7.29
CA GLN A 24 7.57 -25.08 -6.96
C GLN A 24 8.17 -23.67 -6.99
N LYS A 25 8.02 -22.96 -8.12
CA LYS A 25 8.49 -21.58 -8.24
C LYS A 25 7.89 -20.79 -7.08
N GLN A 26 8.75 -20.43 -6.13
CA GLN A 26 8.33 -19.67 -4.97
C GLN A 26 7.74 -18.36 -5.47
N ARG A 27 6.49 -18.11 -5.08
CA ARG A 27 5.78 -16.88 -5.42
C ARG A 27 6.38 -15.75 -4.58
N PRO A 28 6.87 -14.65 -5.18
CA PRO A 28 7.49 -13.57 -4.42
C PRO A 28 6.44 -12.82 -3.61
N ASN A 29 6.81 -12.34 -2.43
CA ASN A 29 6.00 -11.35 -1.72
C ASN A 29 6.05 -10.00 -2.45
N VAL A 30 4.99 -9.21 -2.32
CA VAL A 30 4.92 -7.86 -2.92
C VAL A 30 4.73 -6.84 -1.81
N LEU A 31 5.70 -5.93 -1.67
CA LEU A 31 5.59 -4.74 -0.83
C LEU A 31 5.29 -3.53 -1.73
N PHE A 32 4.10 -2.95 -1.58
CA PHE A 32 3.70 -1.75 -2.29
C PHE A 32 3.77 -0.54 -1.35
N ILE A 33 4.65 0.41 -1.67
CA ILE A 33 4.85 1.64 -0.88
C ILE A 33 4.24 2.80 -1.66
N ALA A 34 3.24 3.45 -1.07
CA ALA A 34 2.61 4.65 -1.63
C ALA A 34 2.90 5.84 -0.72
N VAL A 35 3.49 6.90 -1.29
CA VAL A 35 3.77 8.14 -0.57
C VAL A 35 2.83 9.23 -1.08
N ASP A 36 2.10 9.87 -0.16
CA ASP A 36 1.12 10.90 -0.52
C ASP A 36 1.82 12.21 -0.90
N ASP A 37 1.37 12.84 -1.99
CA ASP A 37 1.86 14.12 -2.52
C ASP A 37 3.39 14.23 -2.79
N LEU A 38 4.10 13.10 -2.84
CA LEU A 38 5.54 13.09 -3.12
C LEU A 38 5.85 13.36 -4.60
N ARG A 39 6.55 14.47 -4.85
CA ARG A 39 7.20 14.77 -6.13
C ARG A 39 8.56 14.07 -6.22
N PRO A 40 9.11 13.84 -7.43
CA PRO A 40 10.43 13.21 -7.62
C PRO A 40 11.59 14.17 -7.25
N GLU A 41 11.57 14.71 -6.04
CA GLU A 41 12.58 15.60 -5.46
C GLU A 41 13.62 14.80 -4.65
N LEU A 42 13.86 13.54 -5.02
CA LEU A 42 14.71 12.59 -4.30
C LEU A 42 16.12 12.56 -4.91
N GLY A 43 17.10 12.08 -4.16
CA GLY A 43 18.46 11.83 -4.65
C GLY A 43 18.48 10.92 -5.89
N ALA A 44 17.68 9.86 -5.89
CA ALA A 44 17.48 8.95 -7.02
C ALA A 44 16.97 9.63 -8.31
N TYR A 45 16.40 10.84 -8.22
CA TYR A 45 15.96 11.65 -9.37
C TYR A 45 16.89 12.84 -9.65
N GLY A 46 18.04 12.92 -8.97
CA GLY A 46 19.07 13.93 -9.17
C GLY A 46 18.95 15.17 -8.28
N ASN A 47 18.10 15.16 -7.25
CA ASN A 47 18.02 16.27 -6.29
C ASN A 47 19.18 16.20 -5.27
N PRO A 48 20.08 17.20 -5.20
CA PRO A 48 21.24 17.16 -4.29
C PRO A 48 20.95 17.70 -2.88
N TYR A 49 19.76 18.27 -2.64
CA TYR A 49 19.42 18.98 -1.40
C TYR A 49 18.60 18.12 -0.42
N ILE A 50 17.66 17.34 -0.94
CA ILE A 50 16.78 16.50 -0.13
C ILE A 50 17.51 15.20 0.23
N LYS A 51 17.55 14.88 1.52
CA LYS A 51 18.26 13.70 2.04
C LYS A 51 17.33 12.49 2.04
N THR A 52 17.53 11.56 1.10
CA THR A 52 16.67 10.37 0.93
C THR A 52 17.44 9.05 0.94
N PRO A 53 18.39 8.83 1.87
CA PRO A 53 19.38 7.74 1.76
C PRO A 53 18.76 6.33 1.69
N HIS A 54 17.59 6.12 2.28
CA HIS A 54 16.89 4.83 2.24
C HIS A 54 16.18 4.59 0.90
N ILE A 55 15.54 5.63 0.34
CA ILE A 55 14.89 5.53 -0.98
C ILE A 55 15.95 5.44 -2.08
N ASP A 56 17.06 6.17 -1.94
CA ASP A 56 18.18 6.13 -2.87
C ASP A 56 18.83 4.74 -2.90
N ARG A 57 19.02 4.11 -1.73
CA ARG A 57 19.49 2.72 -1.64
C ARG A 57 18.52 1.73 -2.30
N LEU A 58 17.21 1.91 -2.13
CA LEU A 58 16.22 1.07 -2.81
C LEU A 58 16.33 1.23 -4.33
N ALA A 59 16.49 2.46 -4.81
CA ALA A 59 16.66 2.79 -6.22
C ALA A 59 17.93 2.16 -6.82
N GLU A 60 19.05 2.12 -6.08
CA GLU A 60 20.30 1.48 -6.51
C GLU A 60 20.15 -0.03 -6.74
N SER A 61 19.26 -0.69 -5.99
CA SER A 61 18.99 -2.14 -6.11
C SER A 61 17.83 -2.48 -7.05
N GLY A 62 17.20 -1.47 -7.67
CA GLY A 62 15.96 -1.63 -8.42
C GLY A 62 15.98 -0.93 -9.77
N THR A 63 14.79 -0.76 -10.35
CA THR A 63 14.59 -0.03 -11.60
C THR A 63 13.89 1.29 -11.32
N VAL A 64 14.51 2.41 -11.70
CA VAL A 64 13.93 3.76 -11.57
C VAL A 64 13.29 4.18 -12.90
N PHE A 65 12.02 4.56 -12.84
CA PHE A 65 11.31 5.11 -13.99
C PHE A 65 11.41 6.65 -14.00
N MET A 66 12.25 7.20 -14.86
CA MET A 66 12.43 8.66 -14.98
C MET A 66 11.21 9.39 -15.55
N ARG A 67 10.23 8.67 -16.10
CA ARG A 67 9.02 9.21 -16.73
C ARG A 67 7.79 8.40 -16.35
N ALA A 68 7.42 8.45 -15.08
CA ALA A 68 6.16 7.90 -14.56
C ALA A 68 5.17 9.03 -14.28
N TYR A 69 3.93 8.90 -14.76
CA TYR A 69 2.88 9.91 -14.62
C TYR A 69 1.59 9.30 -14.08
N VAL A 70 0.95 10.01 -13.16
CA VAL A 70 -0.41 9.69 -12.70
C VAL A 70 -1.45 10.13 -13.74
N GLN A 71 -2.63 9.53 -13.70
CA GLN A 71 -3.70 9.84 -14.66
C GLN A 71 -4.43 11.14 -14.30
N GLN A 72 -4.48 11.49 -13.02
CA GLN A 72 -5.00 12.76 -12.53
C GLN A 72 -4.28 13.11 -11.22
N ALA A 73 -3.82 14.37 -11.08
CA ALA A 73 -3.04 14.84 -9.92
C ALA A 73 -3.94 15.18 -8.71
N VAL A 74 -4.78 14.22 -8.31
CA VAL A 74 -5.70 14.29 -7.16
C VAL A 74 -5.74 12.90 -6.50
N CYS A 75 -5.71 12.84 -5.16
CA CYS A 75 -5.53 11.60 -4.39
C CYS A 75 -6.48 10.47 -4.82
N ASN A 76 -7.80 10.67 -4.69
CA ASN A 76 -8.78 9.61 -4.95
C ASN A 76 -8.81 9.16 -6.43
N PRO A 77 -8.89 10.05 -7.44
CA PRO A 77 -8.80 9.65 -8.85
C PRO A 77 -7.53 8.88 -9.19
N SER A 78 -6.36 9.33 -8.69
CA SER A 78 -5.07 8.68 -8.91
C SER A 78 -5.02 7.27 -8.32
N ARG A 79 -5.38 7.15 -7.03
CA ARG A 79 -5.34 5.88 -6.28
C ARG A 79 -6.34 4.87 -6.82
N ALA A 80 -7.58 5.31 -7.08
CA ALA A 80 -8.60 4.46 -7.67
C ALA A 80 -8.19 4.01 -9.08
N SER A 81 -7.62 4.89 -9.90
CA SER A 81 -7.13 4.53 -11.23
C SER A 81 -6.04 3.46 -11.17
N LEU A 82 -5.03 3.65 -10.31
CA LEU A 82 -3.94 2.69 -10.13
C LEU A 82 -4.44 1.32 -9.65
N LEU A 83 -5.27 1.32 -8.59
CA LEU A 83 -5.69 0.09 -7.93
C LEU A 83 -6.75 -0.69 -8.71
N THR A 84 -7.48 -0.04 -9.62
CA THR A 84 -8.43 -0.73 -10.52
C THR A 84 -7.83 -1.08 -11.88
N GLY A 85 -6.70 -0.44 -12.25
CA GLY A 85 -6.15 -0.53 -13.60
C GLY A 85 -6.96 0.22 -14.66
N LEU A 86 -7.94 1.03 -14.26
CA LEU A 86 -8.83 1.79 -15.15
C LEU A 86 -8.51 3.28 -15.09
N ARG A 87 -8.80 4.02 -16.16
CA ARG A 87 -8.61 5.50 -16.16
C ARG A 87 -9.71 6.18 -15.34
N PRO A 88 -9.46 7.39 -14.78
CA PRO A 88 -10.45 8.17 -14.04
C PRO A 88 -11.80 8.30 -14.77
N ASP A 89 -11.78 8.51 -16.10
CA ASP A 89 -13.00 8.62 -16.90
C ASP A 89 -13.79 7.30 -17.02
N SER A 90 -13.12 6.15 -17.00
CA SER A 90 -13.76 4.83 -17.05
C SER A 90 -14.49 4.51 -15.74
N ILE A 91 -13.90 4.92 -14.61
CA ILE A 91 -14.51 4.74 -13.26
C ILE A 91 -15.35 5.94 -12.82
N ARG A 92 -15.32 7.04 -13.58
CA ARG A 92 -15.98 8.33 -13.31
C ARG A 92 -15.65 8.91 -11.93
N VAL A 93 -14.37 8.84 -11.56
CA VAL A 93 -13.87 9.38 -10.28
C VAL A 93 -12.96 10.56 -10.60
N TRP A 94 -13.43 11.77 -10.31
CA TRP A 94 -12.68 13.02 -10.55
C TRP A 94 -12.48 13.88 -9.29
N ASP A 95 -13.10 13.47 -8.18
CA ASP A 95 -13.10 14.18 -6.90
C ASP A 95 -12.64 13.27 -5.75
N LEU A 96 -12.67 13.80 -4.53
CA LEU A 96 -12.28 13.10 -3.30
C LEU A 96 -13.41 12.34 -2.60
N GLN A 97 -14.62 12.31 -3.18
CA GLN A 97 -15.83 11.82 -2.51
C GLN A 97 -16.44 10.59 -3.20
N THR A 98 -16.19 10.42 -4.50
CA THR A 98 -16.80 9.39 -5.31
C THR A 98 -16.04 8.07 -5.19
N HIS A 99 -16.75 7.02 -4.77
CA HIS A 99 -16.20 5.67 -4.73
C HIS A 99 -16.23 5.03 -6.13
N PHE A 100 -15.15 4.39 -6.57
CA PHE A 100 -15.05 3.79 -7.91
C PHE A 100 -16.11 2.69 -8.17
N ARG A 101 -16.48 1.93 -7.12
CA ARG A 101 -17.55 0.91 -7.21
C ARG A 101 -18.95 1.48 -7.45
N THR A 102 -19.16 2.79 -7.30
CA THR A 102 -20.44 3.40 -7.70
C THR A 102 -20.66 3.29 -9.21
N THR A 103 -19.60 3.38 -10.00
CA THR A 103 -19.66 3.25 -11.46
C THR A 103 -19.38 1.82 -11.91
N VAL A 104 -18.39 1.15 -11.31
CA VAL A 104 -17.93 -0.19 -11.71
C VAL A 104 -17.95 -1.12 -10.49
N PRO A 105 -19.13 -1.60 -10.06
CA PRO A 105 -19.29 -2.31 -8.78
C PRO A 105 -18.44 -3.58 -8.68
N ASP A 106 -18.34 -4.32 -9.78
CA ASP A 106 -17.69 -5.63 -9.84
C ASP A 106 -16.21 -5.58 -10.27
N VAL A 107 -15.60 -4.39 -10.31
CA VAL A 107 -14.18 -4.27 -10.69
C VAL A 107 -13.31 -5.08 -9.72
N VAL A 108 -12.39 -5.86 -10.27
CA VAL A 108 -11.36 -6.56 -9.50
C VAL A 108 -10.18 -5.61 -9.34
N THR A 109 -9.90 -5.22 -8.11
CA THR A 109 -8.76 -4.36 -7.78
C THR A 109 -7.46 -5.17 -7.75
N LEU A 110 -6.32 -4.49 -7.87
CA LEU A 110 -4.99 -5.09 -7.74
C LEU A 110 -4.87 -5.98 -6.49
N PRO A 111 -5.13 -5.50 -5.26
CA PRO A 111 -5.07 -6.35 -4.07
C PRO A 111 -6.14 -7.47 -4.09
N GLN A 112 -7.35 -7.21 -4.60
CA GLN A 112 -8.37 -8.26 -4.73
C GLN A 112 -7.89 -9.39 -5.65
N TYR A 113 -7.19 -9.07 -6.74
CA TYR A 113 -6.61 -10.05 -7.65
C TYR A 113 -5.55 -10.91 -6.94
N PHE A 114 -4.64 -10.29 -6.18
CA PHE A 114 -3.66 -11.02 -5.36
C PHE A 114 -4.36 -11.96 -4.36
N LYS A 115 -5.36 -11.46 -3.64
CA LYS A 115 -6.16 -12.22 -2.67
C LYS A 115 -6.83 -13.44 -3.31
N GLN A 116 -7.49 -13.25 -4.46
CA GLN A 116 -8.14 -14.33 -5.22
C GLN A 116 -7.15 -15.40 -5.72
N ASN A 117 -5.85 -15.05 -5.83
CA ASN A 117 -4.79 -15.95 -6.27
C ASN A 117 -3.94 -16.53 -5.12
N GLY A 118 -4.46 -16.46 -3.88
CA GLY A 118 -3.86 -17.13 -2.73
C GLY A 118 -2.81 -16.32 -1.97
N TYR A 119 -2.69 -15.02 -2.25
CA TYR A 119 -1.91 -14.12 -1.39
C TYR A 119 -2.72 -13.65 -0.20
N HIS A 120 -2.04 -13.46 0.93
CA HIS A 120 -2.56 -12.64 2.00
C HIS A 120 -2.39 -11.17 1.63
N THR A 121 -3.45 -10.37 1.77
CA THR A 121 -3.43 -8.95 1.39
C THR A 121 -3.82 -8.09 2.58
N ALA A 122 -2.96 -7.15 2.91
CA ALA A 122 -3.16 -6.18 3.96
C ALA A 122 -2.73 -4.81 3.45
N ALA A 123 -3.28 -3.77 4.04
CA ALA A 123 -2.84 -2.40 3.83
C ALA A 123 -2.55 -1.78 5.20
N ILE A 124 -1.64 -0.81 5.21
CA ILE A 124 -1.40 0.06 6.35
C ILE A 124 -1.31 1.48 5.78
N GLY A 125 -1.90 2.44 6.46
CA GLY A 125 -1.95 3.81 5.98
C GLY A 125 -2.84 4.06 4.78
N LYS A 126 -2.50 5.13 4.09
CA LYS A 126 -3.32 5.70 3.02
C LYS A 126 -2.98 4.98 1.71
N ILE A 127 -3.67 3.88 1.43
CA ILE A 127 -3.61 3.17 0.14
C ILE A 127 -4.77 3.61 -0.76
N TYR A 128 -6.01 3.39 -0.32
CA TYR A 128 -7.17 4.09 -0.86
C TYR A 128 -7.29 5.49 -0.24
N HIS A 129 -8.14 6.34 -0.80
CA HIS A 129 -8.38 7.65 -0.22
C HIS A 129 -9.20 7.55 1.07
N ASN A 130 -8.64 7.98 2.19
CA ASN A 130 -9.15 8.04 3.57
C ASN A 130 -10.61 7.54 3.76
N ILE A 131 -11.59 8.33 3.32
CA ILE A 131 -13.03 8.07 3.58
C ILE A 131 -13.65 6.99 2.68
N LEU A 132 -12.90 6.43 1.73
CA LEU A 132 -13.33 5.51 0.68
C LEU A 132 -12.53 4.18 0.75
N PRO A 133 -12.54 3.46 1.88
CA PRO A 133 -11.90 2.15 1.96
C PRO A 133 -12.66 1.12 1.12
N ASP A 134 -11.95 0.13 0.58
CA ASP A 134 -12.54 -1.02 -0.10
C ASP A 134 -12.23 -2.32 0.65
N SER A 135 -13.15 -2.79 1.49
CA SER A 135 -12.95 -4.01 2.30
C SER A 135 -12.81 -5.28 1.46
N LEU A 136 -13.36 -5.31 0.24
CA LEU A 136 -13.26 -6.44 -0.68
C LEU A 136 -11.82 -6.70 -1.14
N SER A 137 -11.01 -5.63 -1.20
CA SER A 137 -9.60 -5.68 -1.60
C SER A 137 -8.72 -6.48 -0.65
N TRP A 138 -9.05 -6.55 0.64
CA TRP A 138 -8.10 -6.97 1.69
C TRP A 138 -8.50 -8.27 2.36
N SER A 139 -7.52 -9.09 2.75
CA SER A 139 -7.70 -10.20 3.68
C SER A 139 -7.95 -9.70 5.10
N GLU A 140 -7.35 -8.56 5.45
CA GLU A 140 -7.56 -7.86 6.73
C GLU A 140 -8.33 -6.54 6.50
N PRO A 141 -9.67 -6.52 6.71
CA PRO A 141 -10.50 -5.37 6.32
C PRO A 141 -10.44 -4.20 7.32
N LYS A 142 -9.85 -4.39 8.50
CA LYS A 142 -9.70 -3.34 9.50
C LYS A 142 -8.31 -2.73 9.39
N LEU A 143 -8.25 -1.51 8.88
CA LEU A 143 -7.01 -0.72 8.73
C LEU A 143 -6.78 0.24 9.91
N HIS A 144 -7.67 0.21 10.92
CA HIS A 144 -7.53 1.04 12.12
C HIS A 144 -6.65 0.32 13.15
N ILE A 145 -5.59 1.00 13.55
CA ILE A 145 -4.76 0.64 14.69
C ILE A 145 -5.22 1.51 15.87
N ASP A 146 -5.55 0.88 16.99
CA ASP A 146 -6.01 1.59 18.18
C ASP A 146 -5.01 2.68 18.59
N GLY A 147 -5.51 3.89 18.84
CA GLY A 147 -4.70 5.04 19.26
C GLY A 147 -4.19 5.96 18.14
N TYR A 148 -4.47 5.64 16.88
CA TYR A 148 -4.09 6.49 15.74
C TYR A 148 -5.32 7.15 15.06
N PRO A 149 -5.17 8.37 14.51
CA PRO A 149 -6.26 9.06 13.83
C PRO A 149 -6.68 8.32 12.57
N PHE A 150 -7.92 8.56 12.12
CA PHE A 150 -8.39 8.01 10.84
C PHE A 150 -7.61 8.56 9.64
N ASP A 151 -7.15 9.81 9.78
CA ASP A 151 -6.35 10.52 8.79
C ASP A 151 -4.98 10.85 9.39
N PRO A 152 -3.94 10.07 9.04
CA PRO A 152 -2.62 10.18 9.64
C PRO A 152 -1.79 11.35 9.12
N ASP A 153 -2.30 12.12 8.14
CA ASP A 153 -1.55 13.19 7.43
C ASP A 153 -1.21 14.41 8.33
N ALA A 154 -1.40 14.31 9.65
CA ALA A 154 -1.15 15.35 10.65
C ALA A 154 -0.51 14.82 11.95
N VAL A 155 0.14 13.66 11.91
CA VAL A 155 0.91 13.13 13.04
C VAL A 155 2.33 13.68 12.98
N TYR A 156 2.70 14.54 13.93
CA TYR A 156 4.05 15.11 14.03
C TYR A 156 4.76 14.66 15.30
N ARG A 157 6.09 14.60 15.24
CA ARG A 157 6.92 14.22 16.40
C ARG A 157 7.95 15.28 16.78
N HIS A 158 8.25 16.24 15.90
CA HIS A 158 9.20 17.28 16.25
C HIS A 158 8.61 18.21 17.32
N PRO A 159 9.34 18.53 18.41
CA PRO A 159 8.82 19.41 19.48
C PRO A 159 8.24 20.73 18.96
N ASP A 160 8.88 21.35 17.97
CA ASP A 160 8.38 22.59 17.35
C ASP A 160 7.02 22.40 16.66
N ASN A 161 6.83 21.29 15.94
CA ASN A 161 5.54 20.99 15.30
C ASN A 161 4.46 20.71 16.32
N ILE A 162 4.79 19.98 17.39
CA ILE A 162 3.88 19.72 18.51
C ILE A 162 3.48 21.04 19.18
N ALA A 163 4.43 21.94 19.42
CA ALA A 163 4.15 23.26 20.00
C ALA A 163 3.21 24.09 19.10
N ILE A 164 3.42 24.06 17.79
CA ILE A 164 2.52 24.69 16.80
C ILE A 164 1.11 24.08 16.88
N GLN A 165 0.99 22.75 16.95
CA GLN A 165 -0.30 22.08 17.07
C GLN A 165 -1.03 22.49 18.34
N GLU A 166 -0.35 22.47 19.49
CA GLU A 166 -0.95 22.80 20.79
C GLU A 166 -1.37 24.28 20.86
N ALA A 167 -0.55 25.20 20.33
CA ALA A 167 -0.92 26.62 20.23
C ALA A 167 -2.19 26.82 19.37
N ARG A 168 -2.24 26.19 18.18
CA ARG A 168 -3.41 26.26 17.28
C ARG A 168 -4.64 25.62 17.91
N LYS A 169 -4.48 24.49 18.59
CA LYS A 169 -5.54 23.80 19.31
C LYS A 169 -6.16 24.69 20.37
N ALA A 170 -5.33 25.35 21.19
CA ALA A 170 -5.79 26.29 22.20
C ALA A 170 -6.58 27.47 21.58
N GLU A 171 -6.13 28.02 20.45
CA GLU A 171 -6.86 29.06 19.73
C GLU A 171 -8.22 28.59 19.20
N ILE A 172 -8.28 27.38 18.62
CA ILE A 172 -9.51 26.80 18.09
C ILE A 172 -10.53 26.55 19.21
N ILE A 173 -10.08 26.05 20.36
CA ILE A 173 -10.92 25.83 21.54
C ILE A 173 -11.45 27.17 22.05
N ARG A 174 -10.59 28.20 22.20
CA ARG A 174 -11.03 29.55 22.61
C ARG A 174 -12.06 30.15 21.65
N ALA A 175 -11.95 29.85 20.36
CA ALA A 175 -12.88 30.31 19.34
C ALA A 175 -14.17 29.46 19.24
N GLY A 176 -14.29 28.35 19.98
CA GLY A 176 -15.46 27.45 19.90
C GLY A 176 -15.62 26.73 18.55
N ARG A 177 -14.52 26.50 17.80
CA ARG A 177 -14.54 25.94 16.44
C ARG A 177 -13.95 24.53 16.35
N GLN A 178 -13.93 23.78 17.44
CA GLN A 178 -13.25 22.48 17.54
C GLN A 178 -13.86 21.36 16.69
N ALA A 179 -15.16 21.38 16.41
CA ALA A 179 -15.86 20.27 15.77
C ALA A 179 -15.29 19.87 14.39
N ARG A 180 -14.75 20.83 13.63
CA ARG A 180 -14.16 20.58 12.29
C ARG A 180 -12.75 19.99 12.34
N ASN A 181 -12.13 19.95 13.52
CA ASN A 181 -10.75 19.54 13.73
C ASN A 181 -10.65 18.25 14.54
N ILE A 182 -11.78 17.60 14.81
CA ILE A 182 -11.84 16.35 15.56
C ILE A 182 -12.47 15.31 14.63
N ASP A 183 -11.78 14.19 14.45
CA ASP A 183 -12.27 13.10 13.62
C ASP A 183 -13.38 12.30 14.31
N ARG A 184 -13.94 11.32 13.59
CA ARG A 184 -15.01 10.45 14.10
C ARG A 184 -14.62 9.58 15.31
N PHE A 185 -13.33 9.49 15.63
CA PHE A 185 -12.79 8.76 16.78
C PHE A 185 -12.37 9.69 17.92
N GLY A 186 -12.65 10.99 17.82
CA GLY A 186 -12.30 11.97 18.83
C GLY A 186 -10.85 12.46 18.74
N GLN A 187 -10.11 12.10 17.70
CA GLN A 187 -8.71 12.49 17.52
C GLN A 187 -8.61 13.85 16.85
N TRP A 188 -7.66 14.68 17.30
CA TRP A 188 -7.41 16.00 16.72
C TRP A 188 -6.66 15.89 15.39
N TYR A 189 -7.08 16.66 14.41
CA TYR A 189 -6.43 16.81 13.11
C TYR A 189 -5.98 18.26 12.89
N LEU A 190 -4.67 18.49 13.03
CA LEU A 190 -4.05 19.82 12.90
C LEU A 190 -2.70 19.72 12.19
N LYS A 191 -2.57 20.29 11.00
CA LYS A 191 -1.27 20.35 10.32
C LYS A 191 -0.32 21.34 11.04
N ALA A 192 0.98 21.08 10.96
CA ALA A 192 2.05 21.91 11.48
C ALA A 192 2.98 22.36 10.34
N GLY A 193 4.29 22.43 10.58
CA GLY A 193 5.28 22.68 9.53
C GLY A 193 5.20 21.66 8.40
N ALA A 194 5.64 22.06 7.21
CA ALA A 194 5.61 21.19 6.02
C ALA A 194 6.69 20.10 6.04
N THR A 195 7.67 20.20 6.95
CA THR A 195 8.82 19.30 7.03
C THR A 195 9.11 18.95 8.49
N GLU A 196 9.41 17.69 8.74
CA GLU A 196 10.13 17.25 9.93
C GLU A 196 11.04 16.08 9.60
N SER A 197 12.06 15.89 10.43
CA SER A 197 12.97 14.75 10.34
C SER A 197 13.48 14.51 11.75
N VAL A 198 12.70 13.74 12.51
CA VAL A 198 13.02 13.40 13.90
C VAL A 198 13.45 11.95 13.93
N ASP A 199 14.60 11.67 14.53
CA ASP A 199 15.02 10.31 14.80
C ASP A 199 14.11 9.70 15.87
N MET A 200 13.34 8.69 15.49
CA MET A 200 12.29 8.08 16.29
C MET A 200 12.28 6.57 16.03
N PRO A 201 11.94 5.73 17.03
CA PRO A 201 11.70 4.31 16.80
C PRO A 201 10.62 4.06 15.75
N ASP A 202 10.76 3.00 14.96
CA ASP A 202 9.80 2.62 13.90
C ASP A 202 8.35 2.44 14.41
N SER A 203 8.17 2.20 15.71
CA SER A 203 6.85 2.04 16.34
C SER A 203 6.12 3.37 16.61
N VAL A 204 6.77 4.50 16.36
CA VAL A 204 6.23 5.84 16.68
C VAL A 204 5.20 6.31 15.66
N TYR A 205 5.31 5.88 14.41
CA TYR A 205 4.34 6.18 13.36
C TYR A 205 3.54 4.93 13.02
N PHE A 206 2.27 5.12 12.71
CA PHE A 206 1.29 4.03 12.62
C PHE A 206 1.52 3.10 11.41
N ASP A 207 2.06 3.65 10.33
CA ASP A 207 2.49 2.95 9.11
C ASP A 207 4.00 2.77 9.03
N GLY A 208 4.72 3.12 10.11
CA GLY A 208 6.17 3.09 10.18
C GLY A 208 6.86 4.16 9.32
N ALA A 209 6.15 5.20 8.88
CA ALA A 209 6.66 6.29 8.04
C ALA A 209 6.55 7.67 8.70
#